data_AF-A0A7V9LD88-F1
#
_entry.id   AF-A0A7V9LD88-F1
#
_cell.length_a   1.000
_cell.length_b   1.000
_cell.length_c   1.000
_cell.angle_alpha   90.00
_cell.angle_beta   90.00
_cell.angle_gamma   90.00
#
_symmetry.space_group_name_H-M   'P 1'
#
loop_
_entity.id
_entity.type
_entity.pdbx_description
1 polymer ?
#
loop_
_entity_poly.entity_id
_entity_poly.type
_entity_poly.pdbx_seq_one_letter_code
_entity_poly.pdbx_strand_id
1 'polypeptide(L)'
;AKAFGMPTAVIDGNDPEVSYAALSKAMDYVRTERRPYMLEAMVSRLRGHSSASGANLVKGEIDCVLELENKLEERRVITRSQIDLLRTQYTQELLEASQRVVEEPAPTAESAWDYVFADKNYVAGES
;
A
#
# COMPACT_ATOMS: atom_id res chain seq x y z
N ALA A 1 6.46 -16.38 -14.90
CA ALA A 1 5.10 -16.34 -15.48
C ALA A 1 5.00 -16.72 -16.97
N LYS A 2 5.92 -16.28 -17.87
CA LYS A 2 5.88 -16.73 -19.29
C LYS A 2 5.91 -18.26 -19.46
N ALA A 3 6.71 -18.96 -18.65
CA ALA A 3 6.77 -20.42 -18.62
C ALA A 3 5.45 -21.10 -18.18
N PHE A 4 4.51 -20.34 -17.59
CA PHE A 4 3.21 -20.83 -17.16
C PHE A 4 2.06 -20.35 -18.07
N GLY A 5 2.37 -19.74 -19.22
CA GLY A 5 1.35 -19.20 -20.15
C GLY A 5 0.53 -18.04 -19.56
N MET A 6 1.03 -17.41 -18.50
CA MET A 6 0.38 -16.28 -17.83
C MET A 6 0.85 -14.97 -18.48
N PRO A 7 -0.06 -14.05 -18.85
CA PRO A 7 0.31 -12.72 -19.30
C PRO A 7 1.12 -11.98 -18.23
N THR A 8 2.10 -11.20 -18.68
CA THR A 8 3.03 -10.50 -17.81
C THR A 8 3.34 -9.08 -18.27
N ALA A 9 3.59 -8.19 -17.33
CA ALA A 9 4.25 -6.91 -17.60
C ALA A 9 5.22 -6.56 -16.46
N VAL A 10 6.27 -5.81 -16.80
CA VAL A 10 7.17 -5.14 -15.86
C VAL A 10 6.94 -3.64 -16.03
N ILE A 11 6.77 -2.91 -14.93
CA ILE A 11 6.47 -1.48 -14.93
C ILE A 11 7.38 -0.73 -13.98
N ASP A 12 7.50 0.58 -14.23
CA ASP A 12 7.95 1.51 -13.20
C ASP A 12 6.85 1.65 -12.14
N GLY A 13 7.10 1.09 -10.96
CA GLY A 13 6.20 1.16 -9.82
C GLY A 13 6.33 2.45 -9.02
N ASN A 14 7.37 3.24 -9.26
CA ASN A 14 7.55 4.55 -8.64
C ASN A 14 6.76 5.66 -9.38
N ASP A 15 6.20 5.38 -10.56
CA ASP A 15 5.25 6.27 -11.25
C ASP A 15 3.79 5.81 -11.01
N PRO A 16 2.99 6.55 -10.22
CA PRO A 16 1.61 6.19 -9.93
C PRO A 16 0.70 6.18 -11.16
N GLU A 17 0.97 6.99 -12.18
CA GLU A 17 0.17 7.04 -13.40
C GLU A 17 0.37 5.77 -14.23
N VAL A 18 1.63 5.34 -14.37
CA VAL A 18 2.00 4.07 -15.02
C VAL A 18 1.42 2.89 -14.27
N SER A 19 1.59 2.89 -12.94
CA SER A 19 1.08 1.86 -12.04
C SER A 19 -0.44 1.70 -12.15
N TYR A 20 -1.18 2.82 -12.09
CA TYR A 20 -2.63 2.79 -12.21
C TYR A 20 -3.11 2.24 -13.56
N ALA A 21 -2.52 2.70 -14.67
CA ALA A 21 -2.91 2.23 -15.99
C ALA A 21 -2.63 0.73 -16.18
N ALA A 22 -1.47 0.27 -15.73
CA ALA A 22 -1.08 -1.13 -15.82
C ALA A 22 -1.91 -2.04 -14.91
N LEU A 23 -2.17 -1.61 -13.67
CA LEU A 23 -3.05 -2.32 -12.74
C LEU A 23 -4.47 -2.40 -13.28
N SER A 24 -5.02 -1.30 -13.80
CA SER A 24 -6.37 -1.28 -14.37
C SER A 24 -6.50 -2.31 -15.49
N LYS A 25 -5.55 -2.32 -16.43
CA LYS A 25 -5.51 -3.32 -17.52
C LYS A 25 -5.38 -4.76 -17.02
N ALA A 26 -4.51 -5.00 -16.03
CA ALA A 26 -4.33 -6.33 -15.46
C ALA A 26 -5.60 -6.81 -14.74
N MET A 27 -6.24 -5.93 -13.98
CA MET A 27 -7.48 -6.21 -13.26
C MET A 27 -8.64 -6.49 -14.22
N ASP A 28 -8.75 -5.71 -15.31
CA ASP A 28 -9.74 -5.95 -16.36
C ASP A 28 -9.56 -7.33 -16.96
N TYR A 29 -8.33 -7.70 -17.36
CA TYR A 29 -8.03 -9.04 -17.86
C TYR A 29 -8.44 -10.15 -16.88
N VAL A 30 -8.10 -10.01 -15.59
CA VAL A 30 -8.45 -11.01 -14.58
C VAL A 30 -9.97 -11.16 -14.44
N ARG A 31 -10.71 -10.05 -14.48
CA ARG A 31 -12.17 -10.04 -14.34
C ARG A 31 -12.89 -10.57 -15.59
N THR A 32 -12.41 -10.24 -16.80
CA THR A 32 -13.03 -10.66 -18.07
C THR A 32 -12.67 -12.09 -18.44
N GLU A 33 -11.37 -12.40 -18.44
CA GLU A 33 -10.86 -13.69 -18.89
C GLU A 33 -10.94 -14.76 -17.81
N ARG A 34 -11.14 -14.36 -16.55
CA ARG A 34 -11.14 -15.25 -15.38
C ARG A 34 -9.84 -16.06 -15.28
N ARG A 35 -8.72 -15.41 -15.61
CA ARG A 35 -7.38 -15.99 -15.65
C ARG A 35 -6.37 -15.11 -14.90
N PRO A 36 -5.30 -15.70 -14.35
CA PRO A 36 -4.28 -14.95 -13.61
C PRO A 36 -3.43 -14.05 -14.52
N TYR A 37 -2.87 -12.99 -13.94
CA TYR A 37 -1.94 -12.05 -14.56
C TYR A 37 -0.76 -11.79 -13.61
N MET A 38 0.46 -11.66 -14.11
CA MET A 38 1.63 -11.26 -13.29
C MET A 38 2.10 -9.86 -13.66
N LEU A 39 1.99 -8.91 -12.74
CA LEU A 39 2.52 -7.56 -12.89
C LEU A 39 3.69 -7.38 -11.92
N GLU A 40 4.89 -7.15 -12.45
CA GLU A 40 6.08 -6.82 -11.67
C GLU A 40 6.23 -5.29 -11.62
N ALA A 41 6.03 -4.70 -10.45
CA ALA A 41 6.21 -3.27 -10.23
C ALA A 41 7.57 -3.02 -9.59
N MET A 42 8.46 -2.34 -10.32
CA MET A 42 9.78 -1.98 -9.82
C MET A 42 9.64 -0.75 -8.92
N VAL A 43 9.88 -0.92 -7.62
CA VAL A 43 9.72 0.13 -6.60
C VAL A 43 10.99 0.33 -5.80
N SER A 44 11.09 1.50 -5.17
CA SER A 44 12.20 1.86 -4.31
C SER A 44 11.99 1.48 -2.85
N ARG A 45 13.07 1.06 -2.18
CA ARG A 45 13.08 0.81 -0.74
C ARG A 45 13.84 1.91 -0.02
N LEU A 46 13.12 2.98 0.34
CA LEU A 46 13.69 4.21 0.90
C LEU A 46 14.40 4.05 2.25
N ARG A 47 14.06 3.02 3.03
CA ARG A 47 14.57 2.80 4.40
C ARG A 47 15.03 1.35 4.59
N GLY A 48 15.54 1.02 5.77
CA GLY A 48 15.88 -0.36 6.12
C GLY A 48 14.69 -1.32 5.98
N HIS A 49 14.98 -2.62 5.95
CA HIS A 49 13.94 -3.65 5.81
C HIS A 49 12.89 -3.58 6.93
N SER A 50 13.32 -3.26 8.14
CA SER A 50 12.47 -3.08 9.32
C SER A 50 13.19 -2.20 10.35
N SER A 51 12.54 -1.95 11.50
CA SER A 51 13.16 -1.24 12.64
C SER A 51 14.46 -1.89 13.11
N ALA A 52 14.58 -3.22 12.99
CA ALA A 52 15.80 -3.96 13.33
C ALA A 52 16.97 -3.69 12.37
N SER A 53 16.68 -3.32 11.12
CA SER A 53 17.71 -2.96 10.12
C SER A 53 18.02 -1.45 10.09
N GLY A 54 17.37 -0.67 10.96
CA GLY A 54 17.55 0.77 11.08
C GLY A 54 16.68 1.60 10.13
N ALA A 55 16.50 2.87 10.47
CA ALA A 55 15.64 3.81 9.76
C ALA A 55 16.43 4.79 8.88
N ASN A 56 17.66 4.48 8.50
CA ASN A 56 18.44 5.38 7.65
C ASN A 56 17.87 5.44 6.24
N LEU A 57 17.89 6.63 5.62
CA LEU A 57 17.51 6.81 4.23
C LEU A 57 18.55 6.11 3.33
N VAL A 58 18.06 5.28 2.42
CA VAL A 58 18.88 4.66 1.38
C VAL A 58 19.09 5.69 0.27
N LYS A 59 20.36 6.02 0.00
CA LYS A 59 20.71 7.01 -1.02
C LYS A 59 20.55 6.43 -2.42
N GLY A 60 20.08 7.26 -3.36
CA GLY A 60 19.91 6.88 -4.77
C GLY A 60 18.62 6.15 -5.09
N GLU A 61 17.79 5.86 -4.08
CA GLU A 61 16.42 5.37 -4.27
C GLU A 61 15.48 6.54 -4.61
N ILE A 62 14.48 6.27 -5.45
CA ILE A 62 13.49 7.25 -5.89
C ILE A 62 12.38 7.35 -4.85
N ASP A 63 12.05 8.58 -4.42
CA ASP A 63 10.85 8.84 -3.63
C ASP A 63 9.68 9.13 -4.57
N CYS A 64 8.81 8.13 -4.76
CA CYS A 64 7.67 8.23 -5.66
C CYS A 64 6.68 9.36 -5.32
N VAL A 65 6.60 9.75 -4.04
CA VAL A 65 5.74 10.85 -3.61
C VAL A 65 6.34 12.18 -4.04
N LEU A 66 7.65 12.36 -3.84
CA LEU A 66 8.34 13.58 -4.26
C LEU A 66 8.30 13.76 -5.78
N GLU A 67 8.51 12.69 -6.55
CA GLU A 67 8.43 12.75 -8.02
C GLU A 67 7.01 13.08 -8.49
N LEU A 68 5.98 12.50 -7.86
CA LEU A 68 4.60 12.82 -8.17
C LEU A 68 4.30 14.30 -7.85
N GLU A 69 4.72 14.80 -6.69
CA GLU A 69 4.54 16.20 -6.30
C GLU A 69 5.16 17.17 -7.32
N ASN A 70 6.39 16.90 -7.74
CA ASN A 70 7.08 17.71 -8.75
C ASN A 70 6.33 17.67 -10.08
N LYS A 71 5.93 16.48 -10.54
CA LYS A 71 5.16 16.30 -11.78
C LYS A 71 3.84 17.06 -11.74
N LEU A 72 3.12 17.05 -10.61
CA LEU A 72 1.84 17.76 -10.47
C LEU A 72 2.02 19.28 -10.40
N GLU A 73 3.09 19.75 -9.75
CA GLU A 73 3.44 21.17 -9.69
C GLU A 73 3.84 21.71 -11.08
N GLU A 74 4.70 20.99 -11.81
CA GLU A 74 5.09 21.34 -13.19
C GLU A 74 3.87 21.46 -14.12
N ARG A 75 2.90 20.56 -13.94
CA ARG A 75 1.62 20.56 -14.67
C ARG A 75 0.62 21.59 -14.14
N ARG A 76 0.95 22.34 -13.09
CA ARG A 76 0.12 23.36 -12.44
C ARG A 76 -1.22 22.82 -11.93
N VAL A 77 -1.25 21.54 -11.55
CA VAL A 77 -2.43 20.89 -10.95
C VAL A 77 -2.57 21.27 -9.48
N ILE A 78 -1.43 21.42 -8.80
CA ILE A 78 -1.33 21.78 -7.38
C ILE A 78 -0.11 22.69 -7.19
N THR A 79 -0.15 23.60 -6.22
CA THR A 79 1.00 24.44 -5.86
C THR A 79 1.82 23.82 -4.75
N ARG A 80 3.10 24.21 -4.60
CA ARG A 80 3.92 23.80 -3.45
C ARG A 80 3.26 24.11 -2.10
N SER A 81 2.63 25.28 -1.98
CA SER A 81 1.93 25.67 -0.74
C SER A 81 0.73 24.77 -0.42
N GLN A 82 0.02 24.26 -1.43
CA GLN A 82 -1.07 23.30 -1.23
C GLN A 82 -0.53 21.92 -0.84
N ILE A 83 0.59 21.48 -1.43
CA ILE A 83 1.28 20.25 -1.05
C ILE A 83 1.72 20.32 0.42
N ASP A 84 2.36 21.41 0.83
CA ASP A 84 2.84 21.60 2.21
C ASP A 84 1.68 21.64 3.21
N LEU A 85 0.56 22.25 2.83
CA LEU A 85 -0.66 22.26 3.62
C LEU A 85 -1.23 20.84 3.80
N LEU A 86 -1.33 20.05 2.73
CA LEU A 86 -1.79 18.66 2.80
C LEU A 86 -0.89 17.82 3.70
N ARG A 87 0.44 17.95 3.57
CA ARG A 87 1.40 17.25 4.45
C ARG A 87 1.19 17.61 5.91
N THR A 88 0.98 18.89 6.19
CA THR A 88 0.71 19.36 7.56
C THR A 88 -0.59 18.78 8.10
N GLN A 89 -1.66 18.81 7.30
CA GLN A 89 -2.97 18.25 7.68
C GLN A 89 -2.88 16.76 7.98
N TYR A 90 -2.29 15.96 7.09
CA TYR A 90 -2.15 14.52 7.32
C TYR A 90 -1.20 14.19 8.46
N THR A 91 -0.14 14.97 8.67
CA THR A 91 0.74 14.78 9.83
C THR A 91 -0.02 14.98 11.13
N GLN A 92 -0.87 16.01 11.20
CA GLN A 92 -1.70 16.28 12.37
C GLN A 92 -2.75 15.19 12.59
N GLU A 93 -3.44 14.76 11.52
CA GLU A 93 -4.41 13.66 11.59
C GLU A 93 -3.78 12.36 12.11
N LEU A 94 -2.59 12.01 11.60
CA LEU A 94 -1.87 10.81 12.04
C LEU A 94 -1.36 10.93 13.48
N LEU A 95 -0.96 12.12 13.91
CA LEU A 95 -0.57 12.38 15.30
C LEU A 95 -1.76 12.18 16.25
N GLU A 96 -2.91 12.75 15.92
CA GLU A 96 -4.15 12.58 16.69
C GLU A 96 -4.61 11.11 16.72
N ALA A 97 -4.55 10.42 15.57
CA ALA A 97 -4.86 9.00 15.51
C ALA A 97 -3.92 8.16 16.40
N SER A 98 -2.62 8.47 16.39
CA SER A 98 -1.63 7.82 17.25
C SER A 98 -1.93 8.01 18.74
N GLN A 99 -2.30 9.23 19.14
CA GLN A 99 -2.68 9.52 20.53
C GLN A 99 -3.92 8.74 20.97
N ARG A 100 -4.95 8.67 20.11
CA ARG A 100 -6.15 7.87 20.41
C ARG A 100 -5.82 6.39 20.65
N VAL A 101 -5.01 5.79 19.79
CA VAL A 101 -4.65 4.37 19.90
C VAL A 101 -3.85 4.07 21.17
N VAL A 102 -3.04 5.01 21.65
CA VAL A 102 -2.30 4.85 22.93
C VAL A 102 -3.25 4.82 24.14
N GLU A 103 -4.40 5.50 24.05
CA GLU A 103 -5.41 5.55 25.12
C GLU A 103 -6.40 4.37 25.07
N GLU A 104 -6.43 3.60 23.97
CA GLU A 104 -7.30 2.44 23.84
C GLU A 104 -6.90 1.33 24.84
N PRO A 105 -7.89 0.61 25.40
CA PRO A 105 -7.60 -0.49 26.30
C PRO A 105 -6.82 -1.60 25.59
N ALA A 106 -5.79 -2.12 26.24
CA ALA A 106 -5.10 -3.31 25.76
C ALA A 106 -6.07 -4.50 25.66
N PRO A 107 -5.84 -5.44 24.72
CA PRO A 107 -6.61 -6.68 24.67
C PRO A 107 -6.46 -7.46 25.99
N THR A 108 -7.49 -8.22 26.35
CA THR A 108 -7.42 -9.11 27.51
C THR A 108 -6.62 -10.36 27.16
N ALA A 109 -6.15 -11.11 28.17
CA ALA A 109 -5.43 -12.36 27.91
C ALA A 109 -6.35 -13.40 27.25
N GLU A 110 -7.65 -13.36 27.57
CA GLU A 110 -8.67 -14.27 27.06
C GLU A 110 -8.91 -14.08 25.57
N SER A 111 -8.81 -12.86 25.04
CA SER A 111 -9.02 -12.60 23.61
C SER A 111 -7.95 -13.21 22.70
N ALA A 112 -6.87 -13.74 23.28
CA ALA A 112 -5.89 -14.54 22.54
C ALA A 112 -6.50 -15.81 21.91
N TRP A 113 -7.64 -16.29 22.42
CA TRP A 113 -8.35 -17.46 21.90
C TRP A 113 -9.43 -17.11 20.86
N ASP A 114 -9.76 -15.82 20.73
CA ASP A 114 -10.74 -15.37 19.75
C ASP A 114 -10.23 -15.67 18.34
N TYR A 115 -11.15 -16.05 17.44
CA TYR A 115 -10.88 -16.30 16.01
C TYR A 115 -9.91 -17.46 15.70
N VAL A 116 -9.51 -18.27 16.68
CA VAL A 116 -8.78 -19.53 16.43
C VAL A 116 -9.68 -20.54 15.71
N PHE A 117 -10.96 -20.59 16.13
CA PHE A 117 -12.03 -21.29 15.44
C PHE A 117 -13.23 -20.36 15.29
N ALA A 118 -14.15 -20.70 14.38
CA ALA A 118 -15.45 -20.05 14.35
C ALA A 118 -16.25 -20.44 15.59
N ASP A 119 -17.04 -19.51 16.13
CA ASP A 119 -17.91 -19.75 17.28
C ASP A 119 -19.02 -20.77 17.00
N LYS A 120 -19.34 -20.97 15.71
CA LYS A 120 -20.36 -21.91 15.24
C LYS A 120 -19.78 -22.90 14.25
N ASN A 121 -20.10 -24.17 14.45
CA ASN A 121 -19.75 -25.21 13.50
C ASN A 121 -20.78 -25.30 12.36
N TYR A 122 -20.64 -24.41 11.37
CA TYR A 122 -21.50 -24.42 10.18
C TYR A 122 -21.39 -25.70 9.35
N VAL A 123 -20.30 -26.45 9.47
CA VAL A 123 -20.08 -27.73 8.76
C VAL A 123 -20.86 -28.87 9.43
N ALA A 124 -20.97 -28.87 10.76
CA ALA A 124 -21.75 -29.85 11.52
C ALA A 124 -23.24 -29.47 11.66
N GLY A 125 -23.67 -28.32 11.11
CA GLY A 125 -25.06 -27.88 11.13
C GLY A 125 -25.49 -27.23 12.44
N GLU A 126 -24.56 -26.72 13.25
CA GLU A 126 -24.90 -25.89 14.41
C GLU A 126 -25.38 -24.52 13.92
N SER A 127 -26.64 -24.19 14.24
CA SER A 127 -27.30 -22.94 13.89
C SER A 127 -26.97 -21.80 14.83
#